data_AF-A0A644W9F7-F1
#
_entry.id   AF-A0A644W9F7-F1
#
_cell.length_a   1.000
_cell.length_b   1.000
_cell.length_c   1.000
_cell.angle_alpha   90.00
_cell.angle_beta   90.00
_cell.angle_gamma   90.00
#
_symmetry.space_group_name_H-M   'P 1'
#
loop_
_entity.id
_entity.type
_entity.pdbx_description
1 polymer ?
#
loop_
_entity_poly.entity_id
_entity_poly.type
_entity_poly.pdbx_seq_one_letter_code
_entity_poly.pdbx_strand_id
1 'polypeptide(L)' 'MAKAEGVTEELKSRGQMTWVGMINNIKACAEVIVYQEIVYA' A
#
# COMPACT_ATOMS: atom_id res chain seq x y z
N MET A 1 -1.72 0.00 7.60
CA MET A 1 -0.84 0.67 6.62
C MET A 1 -1.56 1.78 5.88
N ALA A 2 -2.59 1.52 5.05
CA ALA A 2 -3.27 2.58 4.26
C ALA A 2 -3.72 3.83 5.05
N LYS A 3 -4.37 3.64 6.21
CA LYS A 3 -4.84 4.75 7.05
C LYS A 3 -3.69 5.49 7.77
N ALA A 4 -2.56 4.82 7.99
CA ALA A 4 -1.35 5.41 8.60
C ALA A 4 -0.51 6.17 7.57
N GLU A 5 -0.52 5.72 6.32
CA GLU A 5 0.15 6.34 5.15
C GLU A 5 -0.68 7.51 4.55
N GLY A 6 -1.77 7.92 5.21
CA GLY A 6 -2.60 9.05 4.75
C GLY A 6 -3.38 8.77 3.46
N VAL A 7 -3.60 7.50 3.10
CA VAL A 7 -4.40 7.12 1.94
C VAL A 7 -5.88 7.28 2.29
N THR A 8 -6.45 8.42 1.95
CA THR A 8 -7.87 8.75 2.20
C THR A 8 -8.69 8.82 0.91
N GLU A 9 -10.02 8.78 1.03
CA GLU A 9 -10.91 8.93 -0.12
C GLU A 9 -10.86 10.36 -0.70
N GLU A 10 -10.54 11.37 0.12
CA GLU A 10 -10.31 12.74 -0.36
C GLU A 10 -9.06 12.82 -1.26
N LEU A 11 -8.00 12.06 -0.94
CA LEU A 11 -6.81 11.94 -1.79
C LEU A 11 -7.14 11.24 -3.11
N LYS A 12 -8.00 10.23 -3.07
CA LYS A 12 -8.46 9.50 -4.26
C LYS A 12 -9.19 10.42 -5.25
N SER A 13 -10.03 11.33 -4.75
CA SER A 13 -10.74 12.31 -5.57
C SER A 13 -9.85 13.43 -6.10
N ARG A 14 -8.84 13.87 -5.33
CA ARG A 14 -7.95 14.98 -5.71
C ARG A 14 -6.73 14.56 -6.53
N GLY A 15 -6.31 13.31 -6.40
CA GLY A 15 -5.05 12.81 -6.95
C GLY A 15 -5.07 11.30 -7.10
N GLN A 16 -5.92 10.81 -8.01
CA GLN A 16 -6.11 9.37 -8.24
C GLN A 16 -4.81 8.62 -8.52
N MET A 17 -3.89 9.19 -9.32
CA MET A 17 -2.59 8.57 -9.61
C MET A 17 -1.69 8.45 -8.37
N THR A 18 -1.69 9.46 -7.50
CA THR A 18 -0.97 9.43 -6.22
C THR A 18 -1.56 8.38 -5.29
N TRP A 19 -2.89 8.31 -5.21
CA TRP A 19 -3.61 7.31 -4.43
C TRP A 19 -3.30 5.88 -4.88
N VAL A 20 -3.33 5.63 -6.21
CA VAL A 20 -2.96 4.33 -6.78
C VAL A 20 -1.49 3.99 -6.47
N GLY A 21 -0.59 4.96 -6.60
CA GLY A 21 0.82 4.77 -6.25
C GLY A 21 1.03 4.36 -4.79
N MET A 22 0.33 5.02 -3.86
CA MET A 22 0.41 4.70 -2.43
C MET A 22 -0.18 3.32 -2.11
N ILE A 23 -1.34 2.97 -2.68
CA ILE A 23 -1.95 1.65 -2.50
C ILE A 23 -1.04 0.54 -3.05
N ASN A 24 -0.44 0.75 -4.22
CA ASN A 24 0.50 -0.20 -4.81
C ASN A 24 1.74 -0.39 -3.93
N ASN A 25 2.27 0.69 -3.35
CA ASN A 25 3.40 0.61 -2.42
C ASN A 25 3.07 -0.23 -1.17
N ILE A 26 1.89 0.00 -0.58
CA ILE A 26 1.43 -0.78 0.59
C ILE A 26 1.26 -2.26 0.23
N LYS A 27 0.69 -2.54 -0.94
CA LYS A 27 0.53 -3.91 -1.43
C LYS A 27 1.88 -4.61 -1.63
N ALA A 28 2.83 -3.95 -2.28
CA ALA A 28 4.17 -4.49 -2.48
C ALA A 28 4.88 -4.77 -1.16
N CYS A 29 4.75 -3.88 -0.17
CA CYS A 29 5.29 -4.10 1.17
C CYS A 29 4.69 -5.34 1.84
N ALA A 30 3.36 -5.50 1.77
CA ALA A 30 2.69 -6.68 2.31
C ALA A 30 3.13 -7.98 1.60
N GLU A 31 3.28 -7.95 0.28
CA GLU A 31 3.77 -9.09 -0.51
C GLU A 31 5.18 -9.50 -0.08
N VAL A 32 6.08 -8.53 0.13
CA VAL A 32 7.45 -8.82 0.61
C VAL A 32 7.42 -9.49 1.99
N ILE A 33 6.65 -8.95 2.94
CA ILE A 33 6.55 -9.52 4.30
C ILE A 33 6.04 -10.95 4.24
N VAL A 34 4.91 -11.17 3.56
CA VAL A 34 4.30 -12.50 3.43
C VAL A 34 5.24 -13.47 2.71
N TYR A 35 5.92 -13.02 1.66
CA TYR A 35 6.88 -13.86 0.95
C TYR A 35 8.07 -14.28 1.83
N GLN A 36 8.61 -13.35 2.62
CA GLN A 36 9.66 -13.66 3.59
C GLN A 36 9.18 -14.66 4.64
N GLU A 37 7.97 -14.48 5.16
CA GLU A 37 7.37 -15.42 6.11
C GLU A 37 7.12 -16.81 5.50
N ILE A 38 6.73 -16.91 4.22
CA ILE A 38 6.48 -18.21 3.60
C ILE A 38 7.78 -18.94 3.22
N VAL A 39 8.78 -18.21 2.72
CA VAL A 39 10.01 -18.81 2.19
C VAL A 39 11.03 -19.14 3.28
N TYR A 40 11.07 -18.37 4.36
CA TYR A 40 12.07 -18.51 5.42
C TYR A 40 11.50 -18.98 6.77
N ALA A 41 10.23 -19.41 6.83
CA ALA A 41 9.65 -20.05 8.03
C ALA A 41 10.08 -21.51 8.20
#